data_AF-A0AAV8D7L8-F1
#
_entry.id   AF-A0AAV8D7L8-F1
#
_cell.length_a   1.000
_cell.length_b   1.000
_cell.length_c   1.000
_cell.angle_alpha   90.00
_cell.angle_beta   90.00
_cell.angle_gamma   90.00
#
_symmetry.space_group_name_H-M   'P 1'
#
loop_
_entity.id
_entity.type
_entity.pdbx_description
1 polymer ?
#
loop_
_entity_poly.entity_id
_entity_poly.type
_entity_poly.pdbx_seq_one_letter_code
_entity_poly.pdbx_strand_id
1 'polypeptide(L)'
;MKIAVEGCMHGELDKVYATLKRLEEVENTKIDLLLCCGDFQAVRNETDLQSLNVKPKYREMGTFWKYYSGQEKAPYPTIFIGGNHEASNYLWELYYGGWAAPNIYFLGFSGVVKFGNIRIGGLSGIYKPAHYLAGYFEKLPYNESDIRSIYHVRYYDVLKLMHVEEPIDIFLSHDWPVGITDYGNWQRLIKAKPFFKEEVESKTLGSKPAALLLDKLRPPYWFSAHLHCKFPAIIQHGEGGPVTKFLALDKCLPNRGFLQVIEIESDPGPYEITYDEEWLAIVRKFNGLFPLTRKGLPPWVDRLDIKEDRVWVKNRLDERGRKPFDFVQTTQPFNPSQPISNPPTMHCRNPQTESLLLLLEQPYMLDSANRGGIQAQSNTYPSRDVNNADNDEDDDAVDDDIGVADDADDE
;
A
#
# COMPACT_ATOMS: atom_id res chain seq x y z
N MET A 1 -18.43 -10.63 10.05
CA MET A 1 -16.96 -10.82 10.02
C MET A 1 -16.30 -9.78 10.94
N LYS A 2 -15.29 -10.18 11.72
CA LYS A 2 -14.51 -9.27 12.57
C LYS A 2 -13.14 -9.01 11.96
N ILE A 3 -12.86 -7.74 11.68
CA ILE A 3 -11.65 -7.31 11.01
C ILE A 3 -10.85 -6.44 11.98
N ALA A 4 -9.60 -6.81 12.22
CA ALA A 4 -8.64 -5.94 12.87
C ALA A 4 -7.99 -5.03 11.84
N VAL A 5 -7.83 -3.75 12.18
CA VAL A 5 -7.13 -2.75 11.39
C VAL A 5 -5.97 -2.21 12.22
N GLU A 6 -4.80 -2.20 11.61
CA GLU A 6 -3.53 -1.75 12.17
C GLU A 6 -3.00 -0.55 11.35
N GLY A 7 -2.38 0.41 12.04
CA GLY A 7 -1.81 1.62 11.45
C GLY A 7 -0.49 1.37 10.73
N CYS A 8 0.63 1.74 11.38
CA CYS A 8 1.98 1.49 10.88
C CYS A 8 2.65 0.34 11.65
N MET A 9 2.94 -0.76 10.95
CA MET A 9 3.47 -1.99 11.54
C MET A 9 4.92 -1.85 12.01
N HIS A 10 5.78 -1.15 11.25
CA HIS A 10 7.22 -1.03 11.44
C HIS A 10 7.95 -2.34 11.77
N GLY A 11 7.52 -3.46 11.14
CA GLY A 11 8.12 -4.77 11.35
C GLY A 11 7.74 -5.47 12.67
N GLU A 12 6.82 -4.92 13.47
CA GLU A 12 6.39 -5.42 14.79
C GLU A 12 5.32 -6.53 14.74
N LEU A 13 5.42 -7.42 13.74
CA LEU A 13 4.40 -8.46 13.47
C LEU A 13 4.15 -9.34 14.71
N ASP A 14 5.21 -9.73 15.42
CA ASP A 14 5.11 -10.60 16.60
C ASP A 14 4.27 -9.91 17.70
N LYS A 15 4.46 -8.60 17.91
CA LYS A 15 3.71 -7.83 18.93
C LYS A 15 2.25 -7.65 18.52
N VAL A 16 1.99 -7.31 17.26
CA VAL A 16 0.62 -7.12 16.76
C VAL A 16 -0.17 -8.44 16.83
N TYR A 17 0.43 -9.55 16.36
CA TYR A 17 -0.23 -10.86 16.44
C TYR A 17 -0.43 -11.34 17.88
N ALA A 18 0.52 -11.10 18.79
CA ALA A 18 0.33 -11.41 20.21
C ALA A 18 -0.80 -10.58 20.83
N THR A 19 -0.89 -9.29 20.46
CA THR A 19 -1.96 -8.39 20.92
C THR A 19 -3.33 -8.88 20.46
N LEU A 20 -3.46 -9.29 19.20
CA LEU A 20 -4.71 -9.82 18.66
C LEU A 20 -5.13 -11.14 19.33
N LYS A 21 -4.19 -12.07 19.54
CA LYS A 21 -4.46 -13.31 20.28
C LYS A 21 -4.97 -13.01 21.69
N ARG A 22 -4.32 -12.07 22.38
CA ARG A 22 -4.74 -11.66 23.71
C ARG A 22 -6.14 -11.04 23.69
N LEU A 23 -6.46 -10.25 22.68
CA LEU A 23 -7.78 -9.66 22.49
C LEU A 23 -8.84 -10.74 22.27
N GLU A 24 -8.58 -11.73 21.41
CA GLU A 24 -9.47 -12.87 21.18
C GLU A 24 -9.78 -13.65 22.47
N GLU A 25 -8.75 -13.90 23.29
CA GLU A 25 -8.89 -14.58 24.58
C GLU A 25 -9.74 -13.78 25.58
N VAL A 26 -9.50 -12.47 25.70
CA VAL A 26 -10.19 -11.61 26.67
C VAL A 26 -11.64 -11.37 26.28
N GLU A 27 -11.87 -11.07 25.00
CA GLU A 27 -13.20 -10.73 24.48
C GLU A 27 -14.01 -11.97 24.06
N ASN A 28 -13.42 -13.17 24.22
CA ASN A 28 -13.97 -14.45 23.76
C ASN A 28 -14.50 -14.36 22.33
N THR A 29 -13.64 -13.91 21.43
CA THR A 29 -14.01 -13.63 20.05
C THR A 29 -12.98 -14.16 19.06
N LYS A 30 -13.32 -14.10 17.78
CA LYS A 30 -12.45 -14.51 16.69
C LYS A 30 -12.26 -13.34 15.73
N ILE A 31 -11.01 -13.07 15.37
CA ILE A 31 -10.62 -12.15 14.32
C ILE A 31 -10.47 -12.95 13.02
N ASP A 32 -11.15 -12.50 11.97
CA ASP A 32 -11.18 -13.18 10.68
C ASP A 32 -10.09 -12.67 9.74
N LEU A 33 -9.69 -11.39 9.87
CA LEU A 33 -8.75 -10.69 8.98
C LEU A 33 -8.00 -9.60 9.75
N LEU A 34 -6.71 -9.42 9.42
CA LEU A 34 -5.92 -8.25 9.76
C LEU A 34 -5.66 -7.40 8.51
N LEU A 35 -5.96 -6.10 8.59
CA LEU A 35 -5.61 -5.10 7.58
C LEU A 35 -4.52 -4.18 8.14
N CYS A 36 -3.41 -4.01 7.41
CA CYS A 36 -2.33 -3.09 7.78
C CYS A 36 -2.25 -1.92 6.79
N CYS A 37 -2.24 -0.70 7.30
CA CYS A 37 -2.31 0.52 6.49
C CYS A 37 -0.94 1.00 5.97
N GLY A 38 0.13 0.25 6.18
CA GLY A 38 1.45 0.51 5.59
C GLY A 38 2.58 0.44 6.60
N ASP A 39 3.75 0.90 6.16
CA ASP A 39 5.03 0.71 6.85
C ASP A 39 5.18 -0.72 7.38
N PHE A 40 4.84 -1.69 6.53
CA PHE A 40 4.78 -3.10 6.90
C PHE A 40 6.18 -3.66 7.19
N GLN A 41 7.19 -3.17 6.46
CA GLN A 41 8.58 -3.60 6.52
C GLN A 41 8.74 -5.11 6.25
N ALA A 42 8.33 -5.54 5.05
CA ALA A 42 8.46 -6.91 4.55
C ALA A 42 9.92 -7.33 4.25
N VAL A 43 10.84 -7.17 5.21
CA VAL A 43 12.28 -7.41 5.05
C VAL A 43 12.58 -8.92 5.13
N ARG A 44 13.01 -9.53 4.01
CA ARG A 44 13.34 -10.97 3.96
C ARG A 44 14.75 -11.24 4.45
N ASN A 45 15.70 -10.34 4.19
CA ASN A 45 17.13 -10.45 4.49
C ASN A 45 17.83 -9.06 4.50
N GLU A 46 19.14 -9.03 4.73
CA GLU A 46 19.94 -7.81 4.83
C GLU A 46 19.99 -7.00 3.54
N THR A 47 19.83 -7.65 2.39
CA THR A 47 19.73 -6.98 1.10
C THR A 47 18.47 -6.12 1.03
N ASP A 48 17.32 -6.66 1.46
CA ASP A 48 16.08 -5.90 1.51
C ASP A 48 16.20 -4.73 2.49
N LEU A 49 16.96 -4.91 3.60
CA LEU A 49 17.21 -3.85 4.58
C LEU A 49 17.94 -2.63 3.98
N GLN A 50 18.74 -2.84 2.93
CA GLN A 50 19.38 -1.75 2.18
C GLN A 50 18.39 -0.97 1.30
N SER A 51 17.23 -1.56 1.02
CA SER A 51 16.15 -0.98 0.23
C SER A 51 15.07 -0.30 1.08
N LEU A 52 15.29 -0.17 2.40
CA LEU A 52 14.47 0.65 3.28
C LEU A 52 14.96 2.11 3.31
N ASN A 53 14.05 3.05 3.10
CA ASN A 53 14.33 4.46 3.33
C ASN A 53 14.30 4.82 4.83
N VAL A 54 15.21 4.22 5.59
CA VAL A 54 15.42 4.48 7.01
C VAL A 54 16.90 4.80 7.22
N LYS A 55 17.24 5.74 8.10
CA LYS A 55 18.64 6.06 8.43
C LYS A 55 19.34 4.78 8.93
N PRO A 56 20.58 4.47 8.47
CA PRO A 56 21.23 3.19 8.77
C PRO A 56 21.26 2.79 10.26
N LYS A 57 21.39 3.75 11.17
CA LYS A 57 21.40 3.51 12.62
C LYS A 57 20.06 3.02 13.22
N TYR A 58 18.95 3.23 12.51
CA TYR A 58 17.60 2.84 12.93
C TYR A 58 17.08 1.63 12.15
N ARG A 59 17.89 1.04 11.26
CA ARG A 59 17.49 -0.13 10.48
C ARG A 59 17.55 -1.38 11.33
N GLU A 60 16.43 -2.06 11.42
CA GLU A 60 16.31 -3.35 12.10
C GLU A 60 15.69 -4.39 11.16
N MET A 61 16.12 -5.65 11.30
CA MET A 61 15.60 -6.75 10.49
C MET A 61 14.12 -7.06 10.76
N GLY A 62 13.58 -6.62 11.90
CA GLY A 62 12.23 -6.97 12.34
C GLY A 62 12.01 -8.48 12.43
N THR A 63 10.75 -8.91 12.29
CA THR A 63 10.40 -10.33 12.40
C THR A 63 9.77 -10.93 11.14
N PHE A 64 9.53 -10.13 10.10
CA PHE A 64 8.90 -10.59 8.85
C PHE A 64 9.62 -11.80 8.22
N TRP A 65 10.95 -11.81 8.20
CA TRP A 65 11.74 -12.91 7.64
C TRP A 65 11.42 -14.29 8.26
N LYS A 66 10.92 -14.34 9.52
CA LYS A 66 10.48 -15.59 10.16
C LYS A 66 9.21 -16.14 9.51
N TYR A 67 8.28 -15.27 9.14
CA TYR A 67 7.04 -15.64 8.45
C TYR A 67 7.32 -16.00 6.99
N TYR A 68 8.16 -15.21 6.31
CA TYR A 68 8.62 -15.50 4.95
C TYR A 68 9.34 -16.86 4.86
N SER A 69 10.18 -17.20 5.85
CA SER A 69 10.89 -18.49 5.92
C SER A 69 10.00 -19.68 6.30
N GLY A 70 8.82 -19.42 6.88
CA GLY A 70 7.95 -20.45 7.45
C GLY A 70 8.36 -20.93 8.85
N GLN A 71 9.36 -20.28 9.48
CA GLN A 71 9.71 -20.51 10.88
C GLN A 71 8.56 -20.11 11.81
N GLU A 72 7.87 -19.03 11.47
CA GLU A 72 6.63 -18.58 12.13
C GLU A 72 5.45 -18.66 11.15
N LYS A 73 4.23 -18.75 11.69
CA LYS A 73 3.00 -18.78 10.90
C LYS A 73 2.13 -17.60 11.27
N ALA A 74 1.70 -16.82 10.28
CA ALA A 74 0.77 -15.72 10.50
C ALA A 74 -0.58 -16.29 10.97
N PRO A 75 -1.05 -15.97 12.19
CA PRO A 75 -2.23 -16.58 12.78
C PRO A 75 -3.54 -16.13 12.14
N TYR A 76 -3.52 -14.98 11.47
CA TYR A 76 -4.66 -14.39 10.78
C TYR A 76 -4.29 -14.15 9.31
N PRO A 77 -5.22 -14.36 8.36
CA PRO A 77 -5.09 -13.75 7.04
C PRO A 77 -4.77 -12.27 7.22
N THR A 78 -3.68 -11.82 6.62
CA THR A 78 -3.19 -10.44 6.75
C THR A 78 -3.11 -9.82 5.37
N ILE A 79 -3.80 -8.70 5.13
CA ILE A 79 -3.66 -7.90 3.91
C ILE A 79 -2.98 -6.59 4.29
N PHE A 80 -1.98 -6.18 3.53
CA PHE A 80 -1.31 -4.90 3.74
C PHE A 80 -1.12 -4.12 2.44
N ILE A 81 -1.05 -2.80 2.57
CA ILE A 81 -0.52 -1.88 1.56
C ILE A 81 0.88 -1.41 1.99
N GLY A 82 1.65 -0.80 1.09
CA GLY A 82 2.96 -0.25 1.42
C GLY A 82 2.87 1.18 1.97
N GLY A 83 3.79 1.56 2.85
CA GLY A 83 4.04 2.94 3.25
C GLY A 83 5.35 3.51 2.67
N ASN A 84 6.06 4.33 3.44
CA ASN A 84 7.36 4.90 3.08
C ASN A 84 8.56 4.11 3.65
N HIS A 85 8.34 3.30 4.69
CA HIS A 85 9.35 2.42 5.27
C HIS A 85 9.15 0.98 4.81
N GLU A 86 9.56 0.68 3.59
CA GLU A 86 9.33 -0.64 3.00
C GLU A 86 10.60 -1.28 2.45
N ALA A 87 10.60 -2.61 2.37
CA ALA A 87 11.50 -3.35 1.49
C ALA A 87 11.05 -3.14 0.04
N SER A 88 11.25 -1.94 -0.50
CA SER A 88 10.67 -1.52 -1.79
C SER A 88 11.13 -2.40 -2.95
N ASN A 89 12.33 -2.97 -2.85
CA ASN A 89 12.84 -3.94 -3.82
C ASN A 89 11.99 -5.22 -3.87
N TYR A 90 11.53 -5.71 -2.72
CA TYR A 90 10.65 -6.88 -2.64
C TYR A 90 9.22 -6.53 -3.04
N LEU A 91 8.68 -5.41 -2.54
CA LEU A 91 7.32 -4.98 -2.92
C LEU A 91 7.20 -4.71 -4.42
N TRP A 92 8.29 -4.28 -5.08
CA TRP A 92 8.33 -4.18 -6.54
C TRP A 92 8.15 -5.53 -7.24
N GLU A 93 8.72 -6.62 -6.71
CA GLU A 93 8.51 -7.98 -7.25
C GLU A 93 7.01 -8.37 -7.24
N LEU A 94 6.25 -7.77 -6.32
CA LEU A 94 4.82 -8.00 -6.10
C LEU A 94 3.97 -6.76 -6.46
N TYR A 95 4.39 -5.97 -7.45
CA TYR A 95 3.71 -4.72 -7.83
C TYR A 95 2.18 -4.87 -8.04
N TYR A 96 1.75 -5.98 -8.66
CA TYR A 96 0.34 -6.30 -8.94
C TYR A 96 -0.40 -6.94 -7.75
N GLY A 97 0.27 -7.07 -6.61
CA GLY A 97 -0.17 -7.82 -5.44
C GLY A 97 0.19 -9.31 -5.48
N GLY A 98 0.18 -9.94 -4.31
CA GLY A 98 0.47 -11.37 -4.14
C GLY A 98 0.85 -11.71 -2.70
N TRP A 99 1.05 -12.99 -2.42
CA TRP A 99 1.50 -13.42 -1.09
C TRP A 99 2.95 -12.99 -0.87
N ALA A 100 3.17 -12.14 0.12
CA ALA A 100 4.51 -11.76 0.59
C ALA A 100 5.09 -12.83 1.54
N ALA A 101 4.21 -13.57 2.22
CA ALA A 101 4.54 -14.77 2.98
C ALA A 101 3.28 -15.64 3.06
N PRO A 102 3.35 -16.90 3.53
CA PRO A 102 2.15 -17.69 3.75
C PRO A 102 1.16 -16.95 4.66
N ASN A 103 -0.08 -16.78 4.17
CA ASN A 103 -1.17 -16.08 4.87
C ASN A 103 -0.98 -14.55 5.06
N ILE A 104 0.04 -13.94 4.41
CA ILE A 104 0.28 -12.49 4.37
C ILE A 104 0.28 -12.02 2.91
N TYR A 105 -0.71 -11.21 2.53
CA TYR A 105 -0.96 -10.75 1.17
C TYR A 105 -0.66 -9.26 1.03
N PHE A 106 0.26 -8.92 0.13
CA PHE A 106 0.47 -7.54 -0.30
C PHE A 106 -0.57 -7.18 -1.35
N LEU A 107 -1.29 -6.08 -1.16
CA LEU A 107 -2.33 -5.65 -2.09
C LEU A 107 -1.76 -5.14 -3.43
N GLY A 108 -0.47 -4.83 -3.48
CA GLY A 108 0.19 -4.22 -4.63
C GLY A 108 0.36 -2.71 -4.45
N PHE A 109 0.96 -2.04 -5.43
CA PHE A 109 1.09 -0.58 -5.42
C PHE A 109 -0.27 0.13 -5.48
N SER A 110 -1.22 -0.53 -6.12
CA SER A 110 -2.65 -0.29 -6.03
C SER A 110 -3.34 -1.63 -6.28
N GLY A 111 -4.46 -1.92 -5.62
CA GLY A 111 -5.13 -3.19 -5.80
C GLY A 111 -6.57 -3.22 -5.31
N VAL A 112 -7.35 -4.16 -5.82
CA VAL A 112 -8.63 -4.58 -5.23
C VAL A 112 -8.68 -6.11 -5.18
N VAL A 113 -9.03 -6.65 -4.02
CA VAL A 113 -9.27 -8.09 -3.82
C VAL A 113 -10.60 -8.30 -3.12
N LYS A 114 -11.11 -9.53 -3.16
CA LYS A 114 -12.25 -9.94 -2.34
C LYS A 114 -11.76 -10.76 -1.16
N PHE A 115 -12.40 -10.59 0.00
CA PHE A 115 -12.24 -11.47 1.15
C PHE A 115 -13.62 -11.96 1.60
N GLY A 116 -13.95 -13.22 1.30
CA GLY A 116 -15.35 -13.65 1.33
C GLY A 116 -16.18 -12.84 0.31
N ASN A 117 -17.22 -12.14 0.77
CA ASN A 117 -18.09 -11.33 -0.07
C ASN A 117 -17.74 -9.83 -0.11
N ILE A 118 -16.80 -9.35 0.71
CA ILE A 118 -16.41 -7.93 0.76
C ILE A 118 -15.27 -7.61 -0.21
N ARG A 119 -15.30 -6.40 -0.79
CA ARG A 119 -14.26 -5.84 -1.67
C ARG A 119 -13.36 -4.88 -0.91
N ILE A 120 -12.06 -5.14 -0.95
CA ILE A 120 -11.03 -4.38 -0.25
C ILE A 120 -10.10 -3.77 -1.30
N GLY A 121 -10.13 -2.45 -1.39
CA GLY A 121 -9.25 -1.67 -2.27
C GLY A 121 -8.12 -1.01 -1.48
N GLY A 122 -7.06 -0.62 -2.17
CA GLY A 122 -6.05 0.22 -1.53
C GLY A 122 -5.01 0.81 -2.48
N LEU A 123 -4.36 1.85 -1.96
CA LEU A 123 -3.30 2.61 -2.60
C LEU A 123 -2.08 2.63 -1.68
N SER A 124 -0.97 2.07 -2.15
CA SER A 124 0.29 2.05 -1.41
C SER A 124 1.08 3.34 -1.61
N GLY A 125 1.89 3.70 -0.62
CA GLY A 125 2.85 4.79 -0.70
C GLY A 125 2.35 6.14 -0.19
N ILE A 126 3.22 7.14 -0.30
CA ILE A 126 2.95 8.52 0.12
C ILE A 126 2.94 9.49 -1.06
N TYR A 127 2.23 10.61 -0.95
CA TYR A 127 2.07 11.54 -2.06
C TYR A 127 3.18 12.60 -2.10
N LYS A 128 3.98 12.60 -3.17
CA LYS A 128 4.89 13.70 -3.50
C LYS A 128 4.54 14.31 -4.87
N PRO A 129 4.22 15.62 -4.94
CA PRO A 129 3.84 16.26 -6.21
C PRO A 129 4.86 16.09 -7.35
N ALA A 130 6.16 16.11 -7.02
CA ALA A 130 7.25 16.01 -8.01
C ALA A 130 7.28 14.67 -8.76
N HIS A 131 6.86 13.58 -8.12
CA HIS A 131 6.87 12.23 -8.72
C HIS A 131 5.50 11.79 -9.22
N TYR A 132 4.42 12.46 -8.83
CA TYR A 132 3.06 12.00 -9.10
C TYR A 132 2.78 11.74 -10.58
N LEU A 133 3.19 12.66 -11.46
CA LEU A 133 2.98 12.51 -12.91
C LEU A 133 4.09 11.70 -13.61
N ALA A 134 5.14 11.28 -12.90
CA ALA A 134 6.20 10.45 -13.48
C ALA A 134 5.74 8.99 -13.59
N GLY A 135 6.46 8.20 -14.37
CA GLY A 135 6.41 6.74 -14.25
C GLY A 135 7.38 6.23 -13.18
N TYR A 136 7.61 4.91 -13.20
CA TYR A 136 8.60 4.23 -12.40
C TYR A 136 9.92 4.14 -13.18
N PHE A 137 10.95 4.83 -12.71
CA PHE A 137 12.24 4.94 -13.39
C PHE A 137 13.41 4.41 -12.56
N GLU A 138 13.15 4.12 -11.29
CA GLU A 138 14.08 3.67 -10.26
C GLU A 138 14.81 2.40 -10.69
N LYS A 139 16.06 2.23 -10.21
CA LYS A 139 16.86 1.05 -10.54
C LYS A 139 17.58 0.52 -9.32
N LEU A 140 17.66 -0.80 -9.23
CA LEU A 140 18.56 -1.44 -8.29
C LEU A 140 20.03 -1.34 -8.74
N PRO A 141 20.98 -1.21 -7.77
CA PRO A 141 20.73 -0.87 -6.37
C PRO A 141 20.22 0.58 -6.26
N TYR A 142 19.22 0.81 -5.41
CA TYR A 142 18.65 2.15 -5.25
C TYR A 142 19.68 3.11 -4.69
N ASN A 143 19.81 4.27 -5.34
CA ASN A 143 20.46 5.43 -4.76
C ASN A 143 19.48 6.17 -3.82
N GLU A 144 19.94 7.23 -3.16
CA GLU A 144 19.14 8.02 -2.21
C GLU A 144 17.91 8.69 -2.83
N SER A 145 17.93 9.01 -4.13
CA SER A 145 16.75 9.56 -4.83
C SER A 145 15.78 8.44 -5.18
N ASP A 146 16.28 7.35 -5.76
CA ASP A 146 15.46 6.21 -6.19
C ASP A 146 14.73 5.55 -5.00
N ILE A 147 15.39 5.43 -3.84
CA ILE A 147 14.80 4.81 -2.65
C ILE A 147 13.69 5.65 -2.03
N ARG A 148 13.71 6.97 -2.23
CA ARG A 148 12.62 7.88 -1.85
C ARG A 148 11.50 7.82 -2.88
N SER A 149 11.85 7.90 -4.16
CA SER A 149 10.86 8.02 -5.22
C SER A 149 10.05 6.75 -5.47
N ILE A 150 10.61 5.56 -5.18
CA ILE A 150 9.96 4.26 -5.46
C ILE A 150 8.61 4.10 -4.76
N TYR A 151 8.47 4.57 -3.52
CA TYR A 151 7.22 4.43 -2.76
C TYR A 151 6.31 5.66 -2.91
N HIS A 152 6.67 6.66 -3.73
CA HIS A 152 5.76 7.78 -3.96
C HIS A 152 4.59 7.36 -4.86
N VAL A 153 3.37 7.78 -4.53
CA VAL A 153 2.17 7.51 -5.32
C VAL A 153 2.35 8.03 -6.75
N ARG A 154 2.02 7.20 -7.75
CA ARG A 154 1.97 7.60 -9.16
C ARG A 154 0.54 7.80 -9.65
N TYR A 155 0.37 8.73 -10.58
CA TYR A 155 -0.89 8.97 -11.27
C TYR A 155 -1.39 7.72 -11.98
N TYR A 156 -0.50 6.88 -12.50
CA TYR A 156 -0.84 5.59 -13.11
C TYR A 156 -1.63 4.68 -12.15
N ASP A 157 -1.18 4.55 -10.91
CA ASP A 157 -1.83 3.72 -9.89
C ASP A 157 -3.19 4.25 -9.48
N VAL A 158 -3.27 5.57 -9.31
CA VAL A 158 -4.52 6.27 -9.01
C VAL A 158 -5.50 6.14 -10.16
N LEU A 159 -5.04 6.27 -11.41
CA LEU A 159 -5.89 6.18 -12.58
C LEU A 159 -6.50 4.78 -12.76
N LYS A 160 -5.76 3.70 -12.46
CA LYS A 160 -6.34 2.35 -12.41
C LYS A 160 -7.51 2.29 -11.42
N LEU A 161 -7.32 2.82 -10.21
CA LEU A 161 -8.37 2.84 -9.17
C LEU A 161 -9.55 3.76 -9.54
N MET A 162 -9.33 4.85 -10.28
CA MET A 162 -10.41 5.70 -10.80
C MET A 162 -11.33 5.00 -11.79
N HIS A 163 -10.87 3.91 -12.43
CA HIS A 163 -11.67 3.07 -13.34
C HIS A 163 -12.51 2.00 -12.62
N VAL A 164 -12.41 1.90 -11.29
CA VAL A 164 -13.30 1.05 -10.50
C VAL A 164 -14.70 1.68 -10.49
N GLU A 165 -15.69 0.90 -10.90
CA GLU A 165 -17.11 1.28 -10.93
C GLU A 165 -17.92 0.51 -9.90
N GLU A 166 -17.59 -0.75 -9.63
CA GLU A 166 -18.27 -1.52 -8.59
C GLU A 166 -17.95 -0.96 -7.19
N PRO A 167 -18.90 -1.00 -6.24
CA PRO A 167 -18.68 -0.52 -4.88
C PRO A 167 -17.52 -1.22 -4.17
N ILE A 168 -16.74 -0.46 -3.39
CA ILE A 168 -15.71 -0.98 -2.50
C ILE A 168 -16.20 -0.83 -1.05
N ASP A 169 -16.05 -1.88 -0.25
CA ASP A 169 -16.49 -1.89 1.15
C ASP A 169 -15.47 -1.24 2.09
N ILE A 170 -14.18 -1.52 1.85
CA ILE A 170 -13.05 -1.01 2.62
C ILE A 170 -11.98 -0.49 1.67
N PHE A 171 -11.49 0.72 1.92
CA PHE A 171 -10.35 1.26 1.21
C PHE A 171 -9.19 1.61 2.16
N LEU A 172 -7.97 1.26 1.76
CA LEU A 172 -6.74 1.52 2.52
C LEU A 172 -5.87 2.55 1.78
N SER A 173 -5.34 3.53 2.50
CA SER A 173 -4.25 4.39 2.01
C SER A 173 -3.27 4.65 3.14
N HIS A 174 -1.96 4.71 2.88
CA HIS A 174 -1.01 5.01 3.96
C HIS A 174 -1.18 6.45 4.44
N ASP A 175 -1.04 7.40 3.50
CA ASP A 175 -1.34 8.81 3.73
C ASP A 175 -2.84 9.04 3.91
N TRP A 176 -3.16 10.09 4.68
CA TRP A 176 -4.53 10.54 4.85
C TRP A 176 -5.02 11.27 3.61
N PRO A 177 -6.31 11.16 3.25
CA PRO A 177 -6.91 12.07 2.27
C PRO A 177 -6.79 13.53 2.73
N VAL A 178 -6.31 14.43 1.87
CA VAL A 178 -6.25 15.86 2.21
C VAL A 178 -7.64 16.41 2.54
N GLY A 179 -7.74 17.25 3.57
CA GLY A 179 -9.00 17.84 4.03
C GLY A 179 -9.86 16.93 4.91
N ILE A 180 -9.43 15.69 5.19
CA ILE A 180 -10.18 14.77 6.07
C ILE A 180 -10.40 15.32 7.48
N THR A 181 -9.52 16.21 7.92
CA THR A 181 -9.58 16.86 9.23
C THR A 181 -10.84 17.72 9.42
N ASP A 182 -11.42 18.24 8.34
CA ASP A 182 -12.66 19.02 8.36
C ASP A 182 -13.87 18.18 8.83
N TYR A 183 -13.75 16.85 8.76
CA TYR A 183 -14.80 15.89 9.09
C TYR A 183 -14.62 15.21 10.46
N GLY A 184 -13.62 15.66 11.23
CA GLY A 184 -13.30 15.15 12.56
C GLY A 184 -12.97 16.26 13.55
N ASN A 185 -12.47 15.89 14.73
CA ASN A 185 -12.08 16.86 15.74
C ASN A 185 -10.65 17.37 15.49
N TRP A 186 -10.49 18.26 14.51
CA TRP A 186 -9.19 18.84 14.16
C TRP A 186 -8.55 19.61 15.33
N GLN A 187 -9.35 20.21 16.22
CA GLN A 187 -8.87 20.93 17.41
C GLN A 187 -8.11 19.98 18.36
N ARG A 188 -8.61 18.76 18.55
CA ARG A 188 -7.91 17.71 19.31
C ARG A 188 -6.63 17.27 18.60
N LEU A 189 -6.65 17.14 17.27
CA LEU A 189 -5.47 16.79 16.48
C LEU A 189 -4.36 17.83 16.67
N ILE A 190 -4.64 19.11 16.46
CA ILE A 190 -3.63 20.17 16.61
C ILE A 190 -3.19 20.38 18.06
N LYS A 191 -4.04 20.06 19.05
CA LYS A 191 -3.61 20.06 20.45
C LYS A 191 -2.57 18.97 20.72
N ALA A 192 -2.75 17.78 20.13
CA ALA A 192 -1.81 16.68 20.25
C ALA A 192 -0.57 16.84 19.37
N LYS A 193 -0.71 17.46 18.19
CA LYS A 193 0.34 17.67 17.19
C LYS A 193 0.27 19.12 16.64
N PRO A 194 0.81 20.10 17.38
CA PRO A 194 0.70 21.52 17.03
C PRO A 194 1.32 21.89 15.67
N PHE A 195 2.33 21.15 15.23
CA PHE A 195 3.02 21.36 13.96
C PHE A 195 2.11 21.12 12.73
N PHE A 196 1.05 20.34 12.86
CA PHE A 196 0.07 20.16 11.78
C PHE A 196 -0.86 21.35 11.58
N LYS A 197 -0.84 22.36 12.45
CA LYS A 197 -1.82 23.45 12.41
C LYS A 197 -1.84 24.17 11.06
N GLU A 198 -0.67 24.53 10.54
CA GLU A 198 -0.57 25.24 9.25
C GLU A 198 -1.10 24.37 8.10
N GLU A 199 -0.73 23.09 8.05
CA GLU A 199 -1.14 22.19 6.98
C GLU A 199 -2.64 21.82 7.05
N VAL A 200 -3.21 21.77 8.25
CA VAL A 200 -4.65 21.61 8.46
C VAL A 200 -5.40 22.86 7.98
N GLU A 201 -4.96 24.05 8.39
CA GLU A 201 -5.61 25.32 8.01
C GLU A 201 -5.51 25.61 6.50
N SER A 202 -4.37 25.28 5.88
CA SER A 202 -4.12 25.45 4.44
C SER A 202 -4.57 24.28 3.56
N LYS A 203 -5.11 23.21 4.16
CA LYS A 203 -5.54 21.98 3.47
C LYS A 203 -4.45 21.36 2.61
N THR A 204 -3.27 21.20 3.19
CA THR A 204 -2.12 20.51 2.58
C THR A 204 -1.74 19.22 3.30
N LEU A 205 -2.25 18.98 4.52
CA LEU A 205 -1.95 17.77 5.28
C LEU A 205 -2.50 16.53 4.57
N GLY A 206 -1.60 15.67 4.09
CA GLY A 206 -1.92 14.40 3.45
C GLY A 206 -1.94 14.41 1.92
N SER A 207 -2.61 13.42 1.35
CA SER A 207 -2.55 13.03 -0.06
C SER A 207 -3.73 13.56 -0.87
N LYS A 208 -3.42 14.40 -1.87
CA LYS A 208 -4.40 14.86 -2.87
C LYS A 208 -4.99 13.71 -3.69
N PRO A 209 -4.20 12.72 -4.15
CA PRO A 209 -4.76 11.58 -4.87
C PRO A 209 -5.66 10.68 -4.00
N ALA A 210 -5.33 10.52 -2.72
CA ALA A 210 -6.21 9.80 -1.79
C ALA A 210 -7.58 10.51 -1.63
N ALA A 211 -7.60 11.85 -1.55
CA ALA A 211 -8.84 12.61 -1.53
C ALA A 211 -9.66 12.48 -2.82
N LEU A 212 -9.00 12.46 -3.98
CA LEU A 212 -9.66 12.20 -5.26
C LEU A 212 -10.34 10.82 -5.28
N LEU A 213 -9.65 9.80 -4.80
CA LEU A 213 -10.19 8.45 -4.70
C LEU A 213 -11.31 8.33 -3.67
N LEU A 214 -11.21 9.02 -2.53
CA LEU A 214 -12.26 9.07 -1.52
C LEU A 214 -13.56 9.65 -2.09
N ASP A 215 -13.50 10.77 -2.84
CA ASP A 215 -14.67 11.35 -3.49
C ASP A 215 -15.22 10.47 -4.62
N LYS A 216 -14.36 9.77 -5.37
CA LYS A 216 -14.81 8.87 -6.46
C LYS A 216 -15.45 7.58 -5.95
N LEU A 217 -14.80 6.90 -5.00
CA LEU A 217 -15.13 5.53 -4.59
C LEU A 217 -16.13 5.47 -3.44
N ARG A 218 -16.09 6.46 -2.54
CA ARG A 218 -17.03 6.62 -1.42
C ARG A 218 -17.28 5.33 -0.61
N PRO A 219 -16.23 4.59 -0.21
CA PRO A 219 -16.40 3.33 0.50
C PRO A 219 -17.03 3.58 1.89
N PRO A 220 -17.80 2.64 2.44
CA PRO A 220 -18.29 2.71 3.82
C PRO A 220 -17.16 2.88 4.85
N TYR A 221 -15.99 2.29 4.60
CA TYR A 221 -14.82 2.39 5.47
C TYR A 221 -13.56 2.85 4.72
N TRP A 222 -12.85 3.81 5.30
CA TRP A 222 -11.53 4.24 4.82
C TRP A 222 -10.54 4.22 5.99
N PHE A 223 -9.42 3.51 5.82
CA PHE A 223 -8.37 3.41 6.84
C PHE A 223 -7.05 3.99 6.37
N SER A 224 -6.38 4.72 7.27
CA SER A 224 -5.07 5.31 7.01
C SER A 224 -4.12 5.26 8.20
N ALA A 225 -2.85 5.61 7.98
CA ALA A 225 -1.82 5.61 9.00
C ALA A 225 -0.85 6.80 8.81
N HIS A 226 0.46 6.56 8.78
CA HIS A 226 1.54 7.52 8.52
C HIS A 226 1.74 8.62 9.57
N LEU A 227 0.70 9.39 9.90
CA LEU A 227 0.80 10.56 10.78
C LEU A 227 0.90 10.24 12.28
N HIS A 228 1.04 8.96 12.64
CA HIS A 228 1.25 8.47 14.01
C HIS A 228 0.30 9.09 15.03
N CYS A 229 -1.01 9.05 14.74
CA CYS A 229 -2.07 9.43 15.65
C CYS A 229 -3.41 8.80 15.25
N LYS A 230 -4.24 8.50 16.26
CA LYS A 230 -5.61 8.03 16.03
C LYS A 230 -6.53 9.21 15.69
N PHE A 231 -7.20 9.17 14.55
CA PHE A 231 -8.13 10.22 14.13
C PHE A 231 -9.37 9.63 13.45
N PRO A 232 -10.53 9.65 14.13
CA PRO A 232 -11.81 9.28 13.51
C PRO A 232 -12.46 10.49 12.84
N ALA A 233 -13.04 10.27 11.66
CA ALA A 233 -13.86 11.25 10.94
C ALA A 233 -15.05 10.59 10.24
N ILE A 234 -16.11 11.35 10.00
CA ILE A 234 -17.31 10.86 9.30
C ILE A 234 -17.61 11.80 8.13
N ILE A 235 -17.57 11.25 6.91
CA ILE A 235 -17.76 12.00 5.67
C ILE A 235 -19.15 11.67 5.12
N GLN A 236 -20.00 12.68 5.03
CA GLN A 236 -21.30 12.60 4.36
C GLN A 236 -21.14 13.05 2.91
N HIS A 237 -21.28 12.13 1.94
CA HIS A 237 -21.06 12.41 0.53
C HIS A 237 -22.30 13.04 -0.12
N GLY A 238 -22.44 14.35 0.05
CA GLY A 238 -23.63 15.09 -0.39
C GLY A 238 -24.87 14.83 0.47
N GLU A 239 -25.91 15.64 0.26
CA GLU A 239 -27.15 15.54 1.04
C GLU A 239 -27.87 14.22 0.76
N GLY A 240 -28.04 13.38 1.80
CA GLY A 240 -28.66 12.06 1.69
C GLY A 240 -27.82 10.99 0.99
N GLY A 241 -26.56 11.27 0.65
CA GLY A 241 -25.66 10.31 0.01
C GLY A 241 -25.04 9.29 0.98
N PRO A 242 -24.11 8.44 0.50
CA PRO A 242 -23.43 7.46 1.34
C PRO A 242 -22.53 8.13 2.38
N VAL A 243 -22.23 7.39 3.44
CA VAL A 243 -21.34 7.82 4.52
C VAL A 243 -20.07 6.98 4.51
N THR A 244 -18.92 7.66 4.53
CA THR A 244 -17.64 7.01 4.80
C THR A 244 -17.24 7.23 6.26
N LYS A 245 -16.89 6.14 6.95
CA LYS A 245 -16.25 6.17 8.27
C LYS A 245 -14.75 6.12 8.04
N PHE A 246 -14.08 7.24 8.27
CA PHE A 246 -12.63 7.33 8.21
C PHE A 246 -12.02 7.05 9.58
N LEU A 247 -10.93 6.28 9.59
CA LEU A 247 -10.13 6.09 10.79
C LEU A 247 -8.64 6.02 10.41
N ALA A 248 -7.89 6.95 10.96
CA ALA A 248 -6.44 6.83 11.01
C ALA A 248 -5.98 6.18 12.32
N LEU A 249 -4.90 5.42 12.26
CA LEU A 249 -4.30 4.73 13.40
C LEU A 249 -2.82 5.07 13.57
N ASP A 250 -2.33 4.87 14.79
CA ASP A 250 -0.94 5.12 15.18
C ASP A 250 -0.03 3.92 14.86
N LYS A 251 1.27 4.01 15.17
CA LYS A 251 2.23 2.90 15.13
C LYS A 251 2.19 2.05 16.39
N CYS A 252 2.65 0.79 16.31
CA CYS A 252 2.65 -0.19 17.41
C CYS A 252 3.60 0.19 18.57
N LEU A 253 3.19 1.18 19.38
CA LEU A 253 3.91 1.64 20.57
C LEU A 253 3.01 1.62 21.82
N PRO A 254 3.60 1.54 23.02
CA PRO A 254 2.86 1.59 24.28
C PRO A 254 1.92 2.81 24.36
N ASN A 255 0.72 2.60 24.90
CA ASN A 255 -0.30 3.64 25.10
C ASN A 255 -0.75 4.37 23.83
N ARG A 256 -0.51 3.82 22.64
CA ARG A 256 -0.97 4.38 21.35
C ARG A 256 -2.19 3.64 20.80
N GLY A 257 -3.02 4.37 20.05
CA GLY A 257 -4.19 3.83 19.37
C GLY A 257 -3.85 3.25 18.00
N PHE A 258 -3.01 2.20 17.95
CA PHE A 258 -2.50 1.61 16.71
C PHE A 258 -3.38 0.50 16.12
N LEU A 259 -4.33 -0.01 16.90
CA LEU A 259 -5.17 -1.15 16.52
C LEU A 259 -6.65 -0.83 16.78
N GLN A 260 -7.53 -1.24 15.87
CA GLN A 260 -8.98 -1.18 16.04
C GLN A 260 -9.62 -2.44 15.45
N VAL A 261 -10.52 -3.07 16.20
CA VAL A 261 -11.39 -4.13 15.67
C VAL A 261 -12.72 -3.50 15.25
N ILE A 262 -13.19 -3.85 14.06
CA ILE A 262 -14.50 -3.49 13.51
C ILE A 262 -15.28 -4.76 13.18
N GLU A 263 -16.60 -4.61 13.17
CA GLU A 263 -17.51 -5.66 12.71
C GLU A 263 -18.17 -5.19 11.41
N ILE A 264 -18.10 -6.05 10.40
CA ILE A 264 -18.72 -5.82 9.10
C ILE A 264 -19.70 -6.96 8.83
N GLU A 265 -20.89 -6.58 8.36
CA GLU A 265 -21.89 -7.53 7.90
C GLU A 265 -21.34 -8.27 6.68
N SER A 266 -21.35 -9.59 6.76
CA SER A 266 -20.76 -10.47 5.74
C SER A 266 -21.54 -11.77 5.72
N ASP A 267 -21.64 -12.38 4.54
CA ASP A 267 -22.23 -13.71 4.43
C ASP A 267 -21.41 -14.77 5.19
N PRO A 268 -22.00 -15.92 5.54
CA PRO A 268 -21.25 -17.06 6.04
C PRO A 268 -20.18 -17.48 5.02
N GLY A 269 -18.97 -17.80 5.51
CA GLY A 269 -17.77 -18.02 4.70
C GLY A 269 -17.82 -19.17 3.66
N PRO A 270 -16.69 -19.48 2.99
CA PRO A 270 -15.33 -19.30 3.49
C PRO A 270 -14.75 -17.89 3.34
N TYR A 271 -14.00 -17.45 4.35
CA TYR A 271 -13.27 -16.18 4.35
C TYR A 271 -11.88 -16.39 3.75
N GLU A 272 -11.81 -16.33 2.43
CA GLU A 272 -10.58 -16.49 1.65
C GLU A 272 -10.35 -15.26 0.76
N ILE A 273 -9.08 -14.94 0.51
CA ILE A 273 -8.70 -13.92 -0.47
C ILE A 273 -8.93 -14.48 -1.87
N THR A 274 -9.64 -13.74 -2.71
CA THR A 274 -9.84 -14.04 -4.12
C THR A 274 -9.62 -12.82 -5.00
N TYR A 275 -9.24 -13.05 -6.25
CA TYR A 275 -9.12 -12.00 -7.24
C TYR A 275 -10.46 -11.31 -7.50
N ASP A 276 -10.39 -9.99 -7.59
CA ASP A 276 -11.50 -9.17 -8.05
C ASP A 276 -11.52 -9.11 -9.59
N GLU A 277 -12.67 -9.39 -10.19
CA GLU A 277 -12.83 -9.50 -11.64
C GLU A 277 -12.67 -8.16 -12.35
N GLU A 278 -13.27 -7.11 -11.81
CA GLU A 278 -13.14 -5.75 -12.36
C GLU A 278 -11.69 -5.28 -12.26
N TRP A 279 -11.04 -5.51 -11.12
CA TRP A 279 -9.64 -5.15 -10.94
C TRP A 279 -8.71 -5.85 -11.92
N LEU A 280 -8.87 -7.16 -12.12
CA LEU A 280 -8.06 -7.89 -13.09
C LEU A 280 -8.30 -7.40 -14.53
N ALA A 281 -9.51 -6.96 -14.87
CA ALA A 281 -9.79 -6.33 -16.16
C ALA A 281 -9.07 -4.99 -16.31
N ILE A 282 -9.06 -4.16 -15.26
CA ILE A 282 -8.28 -2.91 -15.22
C ILE A 282 -6.79 -3.22 -15.37
N VAL A 283 -6.24 -4.18 -14.62
CA VAL A 283 -4.83 -4.59 -14.73
C VAL A 283 -4.51 -5.02 -16.16
N ARG A 284 -5.34 -5.88 -16.77
CA ARG A 284 -5.15 -6.34 -18.15
C ARG A 284 -5.11 -5.16 -19.13
N LYS A 285 -6.03 -4.20 -18.99
CA LYS A 285 -6.11 -3.03 -19.88
C LYS A 285 -4.94 -2.07 -19.71
N PHE A 286 -4.47 -1.88 -18.47
CA PHE A 286 -3.44 -0.90 -18.15
C PHE A 286 -2.01 -1.44 -18.29
N ASN A 287 -1.81 -2.76 -18.34
CA ASN A 287 -0.47 -3.36 -18.33
C ASN A 287 0.41 -2.89 -19.50
N GLY A 288 -0.15 -2.81 -20.70
CA GLY A 288 0.57 -2.29 -21.89
C GLY A 288 0.92 -0.80 -21.81
N LEU A 289 0.38 -0.08 -20.83
CA LEU A 289 0.60 1.35 -20.59
C LEU A 289 1.48 1.62 -19.37
N PHE A 290 2.10 0.59 -18.79
CA PHE A 290 2.95 0.71 -17.61
C PHE A 290 4.09 1.72 -17.87
N PRO A 291 4.13 2.86 -17.16
CA PRO A 291 5.10 3.90 -17.44
C PRO A 291 6.43 3.59 -16.74
N LEU A 292 7.40 3.02 -17.47
CA LEU A 292 8.73 2.63 -16.95
C LEU A 292 9.81 3.72 -17.10
N THR A 293 9.39 4.98 -17.22
CA THR A 293 10.31 6.13 -17.42
C THR A 293 9.82 7.34 -16.62
N ARG A 294 10.64 8.40 -16.55
CA ARG A 294 10.21 9.69 -15.97
C ARG A 294 9.03 10.34 -16.72
N LYS A 295 8.74 9.90 -17.94
CA LYS A 295 7.55 10.37 -18.68
C LYS A 295 6.31 9.70 -18.12
N GLY A 296 5.33 10.53 -17.78
CA GLY A 296 4.00 10.10 -17.36
C GLY A 296 3.16 9.49 -18.46
N LEU A 297 1.93 9.17 -18.08
CA LEU A 297 0.91 8.70 -19.01
C LEU A 297 0.49 9.80 -20.00
N PRO A 298 0.13 9.44 -21.24
CA PRO A 298 -0.54 10.34 -22.16
C PRO A 298 -1.95 10.75 -21.68
N PRO A 299 -2.45 11.96 -22.00
CA PRO A 299 -3.76 12.45 -21.54
C PRO A 299 -4.99 11.66 -22.02
N TRP A 300 -4.86 10.80 -23.04
CA TRP A 300 -6.00 10.04 -23.58
C TRP A 300 -6.34 8.79 -22.76
N VAL A 301 -5.45 8.37 -21.85
CA VAL A 301 -5.59 7.16 -21.03
C VAL A 301 -6.76 7.28 -20.04
N ASP A 302 -7.22 8.49 -19.74
CA ASP A 302 -8.31 8.75 -18.79
C ASP A 302 -9.69 8.23 -19.24
N ARG A 303 -9.81 7.84 -20.51
CA ARG A 303 -11.08 7.43 -21.13
C ARG A 303 -11.06 5.99 -21.65
N LEU A 304 -10.25 5.13 -21.03
CA LEU A 304 -10.17 3.73 -21.43
C LEU A 304 -11.45 2.98 -21.05
N ASP A 305 -12.04 2.31 -22.02
CA ASP A 305 -13.15 1.37 -21.77
C ASP A 305 -12.58 -0.02 -21.44
N ILE A 306 -13.01 -0.58 -20.30
CA ILE A 306 -12.61 -1.90 -19.81
C ILE A 306 -13.67 -3.00 -20.05
N LYS A 307 -14.81 -2.70 -20.69
CA LYS A 307 -15.93 -3.67 -20.82
C LYS A 307 -15.53 -4.97 -21.50
N GLU A 308 -14.76 -4.90 -22.58
CA GLU A 308 -14.25 -6.09 -23.28
C GLU A 308 -13.30 -6.89 -22.40
N ASP A 309 -12.40 -6.19 -21.68
CA ASP A 309 -11.48 -6.80 -20.71
C ASP A 309 -12.24 -7.50 -19.57
N ARG A 310 -13.34 -6.91 -19.09
CA ARG A 310 -14.19 -7.51 -18.04
C ARG A 310 -14.82 -8.82 -18.49
N VAL A 311 -15.44 -8.85 -19.67
CA VAL A 311 -16.03 -10.07 -20.22
C VAL A 311 -14.95 -11.15 -20.40
N TRP A 312 -13.77 -10.76 -20.90
CA TRP A 312 -12.67 -11.67 -21.10
C TRP A 312 -12.14 -12.25 -19.77
N VAL A 313 -11.88 -11.40 -18.78
CA VAL A 313 -11.36 -11.81 -17.47
C VAL A 313 -12.38 -12.69 -16.74
N LYS A 314 -13.67 -12.37 -16.82
CA LYS A 314 -14.73 -13.20 -16.26
C LYS A 314 -14.65 -14.64 -16.76
N ASN A 315 -14.60 -14.83 -18.08
CA ASN A 315 -14.50 -16.17 -18.68
C ASN A 315 -13.24 -16.90 -18.22
N ARG A 316 -12.09 -16.20 -18.15
CA ARG A 316 -10.85 -16.79 -17.64
C ARG A 316 -10.92 -17.21 -16.17
N LEU A 317 -11.56 -16.40 -15.33
CA LEU A 317 -11.75 -16.71 -13.91
C LEU A 317 -12.76 -17.82 -13.68
N ASP A 318 -13.77 -17.95 -14.55
CA ASP A 318 -14.74 -19.05 -14.48
C ASP A 318 -14.09 -20.39 -14.87
N GLU A 319 -13.09 -20.39 -15.76
CA GLU A 319 -12.30 -21.58 -16.13
C GLU A 319 -11.23 -21.94 -15.09
N ARG A 320 -10.44 -20.96 -14.64
CA ARG A 320 -9.25 -21.18 -13.79
C ARG A 320 -9.55 -21.08 -12.28
N GLY A 321 -10.65 -20.44 -11.90
CA GLY A 321 -10.99 -20.11 -10.52
C GLY A 321 -10.35 -18.80 -10.04
N ARG A 322 -10.87 -18.27 -8.92
CA ARG A 322 -10.55 -16.91 -8.43
C ARG A 322 -9.44 -16.85 -7.37
N LYS A 323 -8.89 -17.97 -6.91
CA LYS A 323 -7.86 -17.97 -5.84
C LYS A 323 -6.52 -17.38 -6.33
N PRO A 324 -5.79 -16.56 -5.56
CA PRO A 324 -4.46 -16.13 -5.97
C PRO A 324 -3.49 -17.29 -6.21
N PHE A 325 -2.41 -17.06 -6.96
CA PHE A 325 -1.34 -18.07 -7.09
C PHE A 325 -0.63 -18.24 -5.75
N ASP A 326 -0.13 -19.44 -5.46
CA ASP A 326 0.47 -19.76 -4.16
C ASP A 326 1.78 -19.00 -3.92
N PHE A 327 2.09 -18.78 -2.64
CA PHE A 327 3.34 -18.18 -2.21
C PHE A 327 4.57 -18.96 -2.71
N VAL A 328 5.57 -18.23 -3.20
CA VAL A 328 6.88 -18.77 -3.57
C VAL A 328 7.99 -17.87 -3.02
N GLN A 329 8.98 -18.47 -2.35
CA GLN A 329 10.18 -17.76 -1.93
C GLN A 329 11.05 -17.41 -3.15
N THR A 330 11.39 -16.13 -3.30
CA THR A 330 12.21 -15.62 -4.41
C THR A 330 13.67 -15.34 -4.01
N THR A 331 13.97 -15.32 -2.71
CA THR A 331 15.33 -15.16 -2.17
C THR A 331 15.51 -15.94 -0.86
N GLN A 332 16.76 -16.11 -0.43
CA GLN A 332 17.09 -16.73 0.85
C GLN A 332 16.64 -15.81 2.01
N PRO A 333 15.96 -16.34 3.03
CA PRO A 333 15.63 -15.58 4.22
C PRO A 333 16.90 -15.21 5.01
N PHE A 334 16.77 -14.21 5.87
CA PHE A 334 17.78 -13.82 6.84
C PHE A 334 18.24 -15.03 7.66
N ASN A 335 19.56 -15.18 7.79
CA ASN A 335 20.16 -16.15 8.67
C ASN A 335 21.18 -15.44 9.57
N PRO A 336 20.89 -15.28 10.88
CA PRO A 336 21.81 -14.62 11.82
C PRO A 336 23.22 -15.24 11.87
N SER A 337 23.37 -16.50 11.45
CA SER A 337 24.64 -17.21 11.43
C SER A 337 25.44 -17.02 10.12
N GLN A 338 24.82 -16.50 9.06
CA GLN A 338 25.42 -16.38 7.73
C GLN A 338 24.95 -15.08 7.05
N PRO A 339 25.62 -13.95 7.33
CA PRO A 339 25.24 -12.67 6.73
C PRO A 339 25.50 -12.64 5.22
N ILE A 340 24.53 -12.15 4.46
CA ILE A 340 24.64 -12.00 2.99
C ILE A 340 25.38 -10.71 2.67
N SER A 341 26.39 -10.79 1.80
CA SER A 341 27.32 -9.67 1.56
C SER A 341 27.05 -8.85 0.28
N ASN A 342 26.23 -9.35 -0.66
CA ASN A 342 26.13 -8.75 -1.99
C ASN A 342 24.69 -8.36 -2.36
N PRO A 343 24.42 -7.07 -2.62
CA PRO A 343 23.13 -6.62 -3.11
C PRO A 343 22.89 -7.05 -4.57
N PRO A 344 21.65 -7.37 -4.95
CA PRO A 344 21.27 -7.74 -6.30
C PRO A 344 21.31 -6.51 -7.20
N THR A 345 21.69 -6.72 -8.46
CA THR A 345 21.75 -5.68 -9.48
C THR A 345 20.47 -5.59 -10.31
N MET A 346 19.52 -6.49 -10.08
CA MET A 346 18.24 -6.58 -10.81
C MET A 346 17.13 -7.08 -9.88
N HIS A 347 15.90 -6.70 -10.18
CA HIS A 347 14.73 -7.24 -9.51
C HIS A 347 14.57 -8.74 -9.85
N CYS A 348 14.17 -9.53 -8.86
CA CYS A 348 13.78 -10.90 -9.09
C CYS A 348 12.41 -10.93 -9.78
N ARG A 349 12.24 -11.80 -10.77
CA ARG A 349 10.90 -12.07 -11.30
C ARG A 349 10.15 -12.97 -10.32
N ASN A 350 9.04 -12.47 -9.77
CA ASN A 350 8.22 -13.26 -8.87
C ASN A 350 7.35 -14.26 -9.65
N PRO A 351 7.40 -15.58 -9.34
CA PRO A 351 6.58 -16.58 -10.02
C PRO A 351 5.07 -16.33 -9.92
N GLN A 352 4.60 -15.70 -8.84
CA GLN A 352 3.18 -15.33 -8.69
C GLN A 352 2.78 -14.27 -9.71
N THR A 353 3.62 -13.25 -9.88
CA THR A 353 3.39 -12.18 -10.86
C THR A 353 3.52 -12.67 -12.29
N GLU A 354 4.50 -13.53 -12.59
CA GLU A 354 4.60 -14.17 -13.91
C GLU A 354 3.35 -14.99 -14.22
N SER A 355 2.86 -15.77 -13.26
CA SER A 355 1.65 -16.59 -13.43
C SER A 355 0.39 -15.73 -13.58
N LEU A 356 0.29 -14.60 -12.87
CA LEU A 356 -0.80 -13.64 -13.01
C LEU A 356 -0.80 -13.01 -14.39
N LEU A 357 0.34 -12.53 -14.87
CA LEU A 357 0.42 -11.90 -16.18
C LEU A 357 0.21 -12.92 -17.31
N LEU A 358 0.67 -14.17 -17.13
CA LEU A 358 0.35 -15.26 -18.05
C LEU A 358 -1.16 -15.54 -18.09
N LEU A 359 -1.84 -15.59 -16.94
CA LEU A 359 -3.29 -15.75 -16.85
C LEU A 359 -4.04 -14.61 -17.59
N LEU A 360 -3.49 -13.40 -17.57
CA LEU A 360 -4.07 -12.22 -18.24
C LEU A 360 -3.61 -12.04 -19.70
N GLU A 361 -2.78 -12.95 -20.22
CA GLU A 361 -2.12 -12.85 -21.53
C GLU A 361 -1.38 -11.51 -21.72
N GLN A 362 -0.67 -11.08 -20.67
CA GLN A 362 0.04 -9.81 -20.59
C GLN A 362 1.56 -10.00 -20.53
N PRO A 363 2.36 -9.08 -21.11
CA PRO A 363 3.81 -9.11 -20.96
C PRO A 363 4.24 -8.74 -19.54
N TYR A 364 5.35 -9.33 -19.09
CA TYR A 364 6.00 -8.98 -17.82
C TYR A 364 6.76 -7.65 -17.96
N MET A 365 6.35 -6.60 -17.25
CA MET A 365 6.88 -5.24 -17.44
C MET A 365 7.92 -4.81 -16.40
N LEU A 366 8.09 -5.55 -15.30
CA LEU A 366 8.87 -5.08 -14.14
C LEU A 366 10.40 -5.22 -14.30
N ASP A 367 10.86 -5.73 -15.44
CA ASP A 367 12.28 -5.84 -15.75
C ASP A 367 12.88 -4.48 -16.15
N SER A 368 14.10 -4.22 -15.66
CA SER A 368 14.88 -3.02 -16.00
C SER A 368 15.20 -2.87 -17.50
N ALA A 369 15.04 -3.95 -18.28
CA ALA A 369 15.31 -4.03 -19.72
C ALA A 369 14.12 -3.61 -20.61
N ASN A 370 12.89 -3.56 -20.09
CA ASN A 370 11.68 -3.29 -20.89
C ASN A 370 11.40 -1.80 -21.15
N ARG A 371 12.45 -0.96 -21.17
CA ARG A 371 12.35 0.50 -21.39
C ARG A 371 11.98 0.90 -22.83
N GLY A 372 11.65 -0.05 -23.70
CA GLY A 372 11.10 0.20 -25.03
C GLY A 372 9.61 0.55 -24.96
N GLY A 373 9.23 1.58 -24.22
CA GLY A 373 7.86 2.07 -24.19
C GLY A 373 7.51 2.87 -25.46
N ILE A 374 6.41 2.46 -26.11
CA ILE A 374 5.63 3.17 -27.16
C ILE A 374 6.47 3.70 -28.34
N GLN A 375 6.67 2.88 -29.38
CA GLN A 375 6.89 3.38 -30.75
C GLN A 375 5.57 3.99 -31.27
N ALA A 376 5.22 5.18 -30.79
CA ALA A 376 4.29 6.04 -31.49
C ALA A 376 5.06 6.66 -32.64
N GLN A 377 4.57 6.43 -33.86
CA GLN A 377 5.11 7.00 -35.08
C GLN A 377 5.36 8.50 -34.88
N SER A 378 6.59 8.89 -35.21
CA SER A 378 7.15 10.23 -35.10
C SER A 378 6.24 11.30 -35.71
N ASN A 379 5.95 12.35 -34.94
CA ASN A 379 5.97 13.70 -35.48
C ASN A 379 6.63 14.63 -34.45
N THR A 380 7.74 15.22 -34.88
CA THR A 380 8.69 16.03 -34.12
C THR A 380 8.11 17.36 -33.67
N TYR A 381 8.26 17.69 -32.38
CA TYR A 381 8.38 19.06 -31.88
C TYR A 381 9.47 19.10 -30.78
N PRO A 382 10.24 20.19 -30.68
CA PRO A 382 11.45 20.22 -29.86
C PRO A 382 11.11 20.29 -28.38
N SER A 383 11.70 19.38 -27.59
CA SER A 383 11.70 19.49 -26.13
C SER A 383 12.66 20.58 -25.69
N ARG A 384 12.20 21.47 -24.81
CA ARG A 384 13.07 22.34 -24.02
C ARG A 384 13.51 21.55 -22.79
N ASP A 385 14.81 21.32 -22.68
CA ASP A 385 15.42 20.80 -21.46
C ASP A 385 15.23 21.82 -20.33
N VAL A 386 14.51 21.40 -19.30
CA VAL A 386 14.48 22.10 -18.01
C VAL A 386 15.36 21.29 -17.07
N ASN A 387 16.58 21.77 -16.87
CA ASN A 387 17.43 21.33 -15.78
C ASN A 387 16.84 21.88 -14.47
N ASN A 388 16.09 21.05 -13.74
CA ASN A 388 15.83 21.30 -12.34
C ASN A 388 16.89 20.55 -11.53
N ALA A 389 17.74 21.31 -10.85
CA ALA A 389 18.52 20.81 -9.74
C ALA A 389 17.56 20.73 -8.54
N ASP A 390 17.16 19.52 -8.18
CA ASP A 390 16.30 19.26 -7.02
C ASP A 390 17.14 19.43 -5.75
N ASN A 391 16.93 20.55 -5.04
CA ASN A 391 17.26 20.67 -3.62
C ASN A 391 16.05 20.14 -2.85
N ASP A 392 15.97 18.83 -2.68
CA ASP A 392 14.96 18.20 -1.83
C ASP A 392 15.41 18.31 -0.36
N GLU A 393 14.81 19.25 0.39
CA GLU A 393 14.90 19.27 1.85
C GLU A 393 14.08 18.10 2.45
N ASP A 394 14.60 17.52 3.53
CA ASP A 394 14.17 16.29 4.22
C ASP A 394 12.74 16.38 4.85
N ASP A 395 11.68 16.51 4.04
CA ASP A 395 10.28 16.58 4.54
C ASP A 395 9.53 15.23 4.57
N ASP A 396 10.12 14.14 4.04
CA ASP A 396 9.44 12.84 3.97
C ASP A 396 9.58 12.02 5.27
N ALA A 397 10.33 12.54 6.26
CA ALA A 397 10.42 11.97 7.60
C ALA A 397 9.50 12.77 8.54
N VAL A 398 8.30 12.25 8.82
CA VAL A 398 7.57 12.67 10.01
C VAL A 398 8.49 12.33 11.19
N ASP A 399 9.06 13.35 11.82
CA ASP A 399 10.10 13.23 12.86
C ASP A 399 9.70 12.15 13.87
N ASP A 400 10.32 10.97 13.75
CA ASP A 400 9.99 9.76 14.51
C ASP A 400 10.38 9.88 15.99
N ASP A 401 10.98 11.00 16.37
CA ASP A 401 11.72 11.24 17.62
C ASP A 401 11.09 12.30 18.54
N ILE A 402 9.76 12.50 18.51
CA ILE A 402 9.10 13.10 19.69
C ILE A 402 8.78 11.99 20.70
N GLY A 403 9.83 11.61 21.44
CA GLY A 403 9.68 11.05 22.77
C GLY A 403 8.82 12.01 23.59
N VAL A 404 7.56 11.66 23.80
CA VAL A 404 6.77 12.27 24.86
C VAL A 404 7.44 11.81 26.14
N ALA A 405 8.14 12.71 26.80
CA ALA A 405 8.66 12.49 28.14
C ALA A 405 7.53 11.94 29.01
N ASP A 406 7.83 10.88 29.75
CA ASP A 406 6.99 10.39 30.83
C ASP A 406 6.78 11.54 31.83
N ASP A 407 5.62 12.18 31.77
CA ASP A 407 5.06 12.84 32.96
C ASP A 407 4.46 11.73 33.83
N ALA A 408 5.37 11.04 34.51
CA ALA A 408 5.09 10.48 35.83
C ALA A 408 5.03 11.66 36.81
N ASP A 409 4.10 11.54 37.77
CA ASP A 409 3.86 12.41 38.92
C ASP A 409 2.91 13.60 38.66
N ASP A 410 1.63 13.42 39.03
CA ASP A 410 1.16 13.98 40.31
C ASP A 410 -0.13 13.27 40.77
N GLU A 411 -0.24 13.13 42.08
CA GLU A 411 -1.21 12.40 42.91
C GLU A 411 -2.70 12.66 42.64
#